data_AF-A0A950A0Q5-F1
#
_entry.id   AF-A0A950A0Q5-F1
#
_cell.length_a   1.000
_cell.length_b   1.000
_cell.length_c   1.000
_cell.angle_alpha   90.00
_cell.angle_beta   90.00
_cell.angle_gamma   90.00
#
_symmetry.space_group_name_H-M   'P 1'
#
loop_
_entity.id
_entity.type
_entity.pdbx_description
1 polymer ?
#
loop_
_entity_poly.entity_id
_entity_poly.type
_entity_poly.pdbx_seq_one_letter_code
_entity_poly.pdbx_strand_id
1 'polypeptide(L)'
;VERAPIEVRDEGLRHSVRIGDAVDFEIEDVVPFGVETGEPARLTGIFHPAGSELTIAHATRSRIDAFGIQYDGNSGFSTSHFSWAA
;
A
#
# COMPACT_ATOMS: atom_id res chain seq x y z
N VAL A 1 16.58 13.10 16.67
CA VAL A 1 15.84 11.96 16.09
C VAL A 1 14.38 12.37 16.02
N GLU A 2 13.80 12.36 14.84
CA GLU A 2 12.37 12.58 14.64
C GLU A 2 11.61 11.26 14.82
N ARG A 3 10.43 11.29 15.46
CA ARG A 3 9.61 10.11 15.75
C ARG A 3 8.13 10.46 15.62
N ALA A 4 7.38 9.57 15.01
CA ALA A 4 5.93 9.67 14.91
C ALA A 4 5.32 8.26 15.06
N PRO A 5 4.09 8.15 15.58
CA PRO A 5 3.37 6.88 15.59
C PRO A 5 3.11 6.41 14.16
N ILE A 6 3.21 5.10 13.93
CA ILE A 6 2.82 4.45 12.67
C ILE A 6 1.52 3.69 12.95
N GLU A 7 0.48 4.02 12.20
CA GLU A 7 -0.77 3.26 12.14
C GLU A 7 -0.85 2.54 10.80
N VAL A 8 -1.06 1.23 10.83
CA VAL A 8 -1.34 0.42 9.64
C VAL A 8 -2.75 -0.14 9.79
N ARG A 9 -3.58 0.00 8.76
CA ARG A 9 -4.89 -0.66 8.68
C ARG A 9 -4.99 -1.48 7.40
N ASP A 10 -5.51 -2.68 7.52
CA ASP A 10 -5.77 -3.62 6.44
C ASP A 10 -7.22 -4.10 6.60
N GLU A 11 -8.07 -3.71 5.64
CA GLU A 11 -9.51 -3.94 5.65
C GLU A 11 -9.96 -4.46 4.27
N GLY A 12 -9.75 -5.76 4.06
CA GLY A 12 -10.16 -6.45 2.83
C GLY A 12 -9.32 -5.99 1.64
N LEU A 13 -9.91 -5.21 0.74
CA LEU A 13 -9.21 -4.66 -0.43
C LEU A 13 -8.50 -3.33 -0.13
N ARG A 14 -8.73 -2.75 1.06
CA ARG A 14 -8.24 -1.42 1.40
C ARG A 14 -7.11 -1.49 2.41
N HIS A 15 -5.99 -0.86 2.07
CA HIS A 15 -4.78 -0.86 2.89
C HIS A 15 -4.36 0.59 3.12
N SER A 16 -4.07 0.96 4.37
CA SER A 16 -3.60 2.31 4.68
C SER A 16 -2.48 2.34 5.69
N VAL A 17 -1.64 3.36 5.56
CA VAL A 17 -0.62 3.72 6.54
C VAL A 17 -0.71 5.21 6.86
N ARG A 18 -0.67 5.54 8.15
CA ARG A 18 -0.51 6.90 8.64
C ARG A 18 0.72 7.00 9.52
N ILE A 19 1.53 8.04 9.32
CA ILE A 19 2.72 8.30 10.14
C ILE A 19 2.64 9.73 10.66
N GLY A 20 2.16 9.89 11.89
CA GLY A 20 1.81 11.21 12.45
C GLY A 20 0.98 12.04 11.47
N ASP A 21 1.39 13.29 11.26
CA ASP A 21 0.77 14.20 10.28
C ASP A 21 1.52 14.25 8.93
N ALA A 22 2.63 13.52 8.83
CA ALA A 22 3.57 13.57 7.71
C ALA A 22 3.16 12.65 6.55
N VAL A 23 2.55 11.51 6.86
CA VAL A 23 2.12 10.51 5.86
C VAL A 23 0.66 10.14 6.10
N ASP A 24 -0.15 10.24 5.04
CA ASP A 24 -1.47 9.64 4.95
C ASP A 24 -1.62 9.00 3.56
N PHE A 25 -1.44 7.68 3.50
CA PHE A 25 -1.42 6.92 2.26
C PHE A 25 -2.41 5.75 2.35
N GLU A 26 -3.28 5.63 1.36
CA GLU A 26 -4.26 4.56 1.24
C GLU A 26 -4.33 4.07 -0.21
N ILE A 27 -4.41 2.76 -0.35
CA ILE A 27 -4.58 2.07 -1.62
C ILE A 27 -5.75 1.10 -1.55
N GLU A 28 -6.35 0.84 -2.71
CA GLU A 28 -7.39 -0.16 -2.89
C GLU A 28 -7.00 -1.11 -4.02
N ASP A 29 -7.05 -2.40 -3.72
CA ASP A 29 -6.71 -3.49 -4.62
C ASP A 29 -7.65 -3.52 -5.84
N VAL A 30 -7.09 -3.74 -7.02
CA VAL A 30 -7.83 -3.76 -8.28
C VAL A 30 -8.38 -5.15 -8.53
N VAL A 31 -9.70 -5.30 -8.45
CA VAL A 31 -10.43 -6.49 -8.90
C VAL A 31 -10.82 -6.30 -10.37
N PRO A 32 -10.30 -7.10 -11.32
CA PRO A 32 -10.61 -6.93 -12.74
C PRO A 32 -12.08 -7.15 -13.06
N PHE A 33 -12.68 -6.20 -13.80
CA PHE A 33 -14.02 -6.40 -14.34
C PHE A 33 -14.03 -7.54 -15.37
N GLY A 34 -15.03 -8.43 -15.29
CA GLY A 34 -15.21 -9.54 -16.22
C GLY A 34 -14.40 -10.81 -15.89
N VAL A 35 -13.67 -10.83 -14.77
CA VAL A 35 -13.05 -12.05 -14.24
C VAL A 35 -13.92 -12.59 -13.10
N GLU A 36 -14.42 -13.81 -13.25
CA GLU A 36 -15.43 -14.40 -12.35
C GLU A 36 -14.88 -14.77 -10.96
N THR A 37 -13.56 -14.80 -10.78
CA THR A 37 -12.95 -15.20 -9.50
C THR A 37 -13.19 -14.19 -8.39
N GLY A 38 -13.41 -12.91 -8.74
CA GLY A 38 -13.51 -11.82 -7.76
C GLY A 38 -12.19 -11.49 -7.04
N GLU A 39 -11.09 -12.10 -7.47
CA GLU A 39 -9.77 -11.93 -6.85
C GLU A 39 -9.02 -10.71 -7.43
N PRO A 40 -8.23 -10.00 -6.62
CA PRO A 40 -7.37 -8.92 -7.11
C PRO A 40 -6.35 -9.38 -8.16
N ALA A 41 -6.03 -8.48 -9.09
CA ALA A 41 -4.94 -8.69 -10.04
C ALA A 41 -3.59 -8.75 -9.32
N ARG A 42 -2.66 -9.57 -9.83
CA ARG A 42 -1.32 -9.75 -9.26
C ARG A 42 -0.24 -9.53 -10.31
N LEU A 43 0.83 -8.84 -9.92
CA LEU A 43 2.11 -8.80 -10.62
C LEU A 43 2.97 -9.96 -10.12
N THR A 44 3.35 -10.87 -11.01
CA THR A 44 4.16 -12.05 -10.70
C THR A 44 5.43 -12.07 -11.55
N GLY A 45 6.39 -12.95 -11.23
CA GLY A 45 7.64 -13.08 -11.99
C GLY A 45 8.64 -11.95 -11.77
N ILE A 46 8.56 -11.26 -10.62
CA ILE A 46 9.43 -10.14 -10.26
C ILE A 46 10.36 -10.51 -9.09
N PHE A 47 11.46 -9.77 -8.96
CA PHE A 47 12.29 -9.76 -7.76
C PHE A 47 12.13 -8.42 -7.07
N HIS A 48 11.08 -8.27 -6.25
CA HIS A 48 10.85 -7.07 -5.45
C HIS A 48 11.21 -7.35 -3.98
N PRO A 49 11.87 -6.41 -3.26
CA PRO A 49 12.27 -6.64 -1.87
C PRO A 49 11.13 -6.96 -0.90
N ALA A 50 9.90 -6.52 -1.21
CA ALA A 50 8.72 -6.81 -0.41
C ALA A 50 8.04 -8.16 -0.73
N GLY A 51 8.43 -8.85 -1.81
CA GLY A 51 7.83 -10.12 -2.22
C GLY A 51 8.04 -10.47 -3.69
N SER A 52 7.91 -11.76 -4.01
CA SER A 52 7.97 -12.27 -5.40
C SER A 52 6.68 -12.09 -6.19
N GLU A 53 5.59 -11.75 -5.50
CA GLU A 53 4.29 -11.39 -6.07
C GLU A 53 3.73 -10.17 -5.33
N LEU A 54 3.10 -9.26 -6.06
CA LEU A 54 2.46 -8.06 -5.50
C LEU A 54 1.05 -7.92 -6.06
N THR A 55 0.10 -7.53 -5.22
CA THR A 55 -1.26 -7.21 -5.66
C THR A 55 -1.26 -5.83 -6.33
N ILE A 56 -1.99 -5.69 -7.44
CA ILE A 56 -2.16 -4.42 -8.13
C ILE A 56 -3.16 -3.56 -7.34
N ALA A 57 -2.81 -2.31 -7.07
CA ALA A 57 -3.68 -1.39 -6.36
C ALA A 57 -3.64 0.02 -6.97
N HIS A 58 -4.64 0.83 -6.66
CA HIS A 58 -4.63 2.26 -6.98
C HIS A 58 -4.67 3.08 -5.69
N ALA A 59 -4.05 4.26 -5.70
CA ALA A 59 -4.09 5.13 -4.53
C ALA A 59 -5.46 5.80 -4.44
N THR A 60 -6.07 5.75 -3.26
CA THR A 60 -7.27 6.52 -2.91
C THR A 60 -6.92 7.77 -2.11
N ARG A 61 -5.77 7.74 -1.40
CA ARG A 61 -5.16 8.87 -0.71
C ARG A 61 -3.64 8.77 -0.83
N SER A 62 -2.95 9.87 -1.10
CA SER A 62 -1.49 9.83 -1.24
C SER A 62 -0.76 11.10 -0.77
N ARG A 63 -0.97 11.52 0.47
CA ARG A 63 -0.18 12.63 1.02
C ARG A 63 1.08 12.12 1.71
N ILE A 64 2.25 12.43 1.15
CA ILE A 64 3.54 12.17 1.79
C ILE A 64 4.35 13.45 1.80
N ASP A 65 4.65 13.93 3.02
CA ASP A 65 5.47 15.11 3.31
C ASP A 65 6.34 14.77 4.53
N ALA A 66 7.48 14.13 4.26
CA ALA A 66 8.37 13.62 5.30
C ALA A 66 9.83 13.66 4.82
N PHE A 67 10.75 13.87 5.76
CA PHE A 67 12.21 13.85 5.49
C PHE A 67 12.66 14.78 4.36
N GLY A 68 11.96 15.90 4.16
CA GLY A 68 12.25 16.87 3.09
C GLY A 68 11.83 16.43 1.69
N ILE A 69 10.99 15.38 1.58
CA ILE A 69 10.45 14.85 0.33
C ILE A 69 8.93 14.98 0.36
N GLN A 70 8.36 15.57 -0.69
CA GLN A 70 6.92 15.69 -0.89
C GLN A 70 6.49 15.07 -2.22
N TYR A 71 5.51 14.16 -2.21
CA TYR A 71 4.94 13.58 -3.43
C TYR A 71 3.50 13.07 -3.24
N ASP A 72 2.79 12.96 -4.37
CA ASP A 72 1.48 12.33 -4.53
C ASP A 72 1.61 11.20 -5.59
N GLY A 73 1.08 10.03 -5.28
CA GLY A 73 1.10 8.83 -6.10
C GLY A 73 -0.31 8.48 -6.58
N ASN A 74 -0.44 8.11 -7.86
CA ASN A 74 -1.72 7.75 -8.47
C ASN A 74 -1.95 6.22 -8.55
N SER A 75 -0.89 5.41 -8.60
CA SER A 75 -0.93 3.95 -8.74
C SER A 75 0.01 3.29 -7.73
N GLY A 76 -0.33 2.10 -7.24
CA GLY A 76 0.44 1.38 -6.22
C GLY A 76 0.50 -0.14 -6.45
N PHE A 77 1.34 -0.79 -5.65
CA PHE A 77 1.37 -2.24 -5.52
C PHE A 77 1.29 -2.56 -4.02
N SER A 78 0.42 -3.49 -3.64
CA SER A 78 0.17 -3.90 -2.26
C SER A 78 0.75 -5.29 -1.98
N THR A 79 1.15 -5.48 -0.72
CA THR A 79 1.27 -6.79 -0.08
C THR A 79 0.89 -6.57 1.39
N SER A 80 -0.11 -7.30 1.89
CA SER A 80 -0.70 -7.04 3.21
C SER A 80 -0.12 -7.89 4.33
N HIS A 81 0.76 -8.84 4.02
CA HIS A 81 1.44 -9.64 5.03
C HIS A 81 2.53 -8.81 5.74
N PHE A 82 2.12 -8.04 6.74
CA PHE A 82 3.04 -7.37 7.66
C PHE A 82 3.03 -8.05 9.03
N SER A 83 4.20 -8.12 9.67
CA SER A 83 4.34 -8.54 11.06
C SER A 83 5.43 -7.71 11.70
N TRP A 84 5.16 -7.16 12.89
CA TRP A 84 6.21 -6.56 13.70
C TRP A 84 7.06 -7.68 14.28
N ALA A 85 8.33 -7.75 13.89
CA ALA A 85 9.32 -8.43 14.70
C ALA A 85 9.53 -7.60 15.97
N ALA A 86 9.25 -8.18 17.14
CA ALA A 86 9.69 -7.63 18.42
C ALA A 86 11.22 -7.78 18.56
#